data_AF-A0A2U0SYD1-F1
#
_entry.id   AF-A0A2U0SYD1-F1
#
_cell.length_a   1.000
_cell.length_b   1.000
_cell.length_c   1.000
_cell.angle_alpha   90.00
_cell.angle_beta   90.00
_cell.angle_gamma   90.00
#
_symmetry.space_group_name_H-M   'P 1'
#
loop_
_entity.id
_entity.type
_entity.pdbx_description
1 polymer ?
#
loop_
_entity_poly.entity_id
_entity_poly.type
_entity_poly.pdbx_seq_one_letter_code
_entity_poly.pdbx_strand_id
1 'polypeptide(L)'
;MFTAIKTFSQVCTHMSIAFGLAYLLTGSLALGGLAAIIEPIINVGLLPWHEKAWHAIRRRYAASRVGFAALAGEKLSQTALHMGVAFGVMYWATGSMAFGGLLAVVEPICNVIVLPFHDRLWEKVRFRVENRSAAPLATLPT
;
A
#
# COMPACT_ATOMS: atom_id res chain seq x y z
N MET A 1 0.17 14.91 -14.32
CA MET A 1 -0.02 15.46 -12.96
C MET A 1 -1.12 14.72 -12.19
N PHE A 2 -2.30 14.49 -12.77
CA PHE A 2 -3.43 13.82 -12.09
C PHE A 2 -3.10 12.43 -11.53
N THR A 3 -2.43 11.57 -12.29
CA THR A 3 -2.04 10.21 -11.83
C THR A 3 -1.10 10.24 -10.63
N ALA A 4 -0.14 11.16 -10.60
CA ALA A 4 0.79 11.31 -9.48
C ALA A 4 0.09 11.80 -8.20
N ILE A 5 -0.89 12.70 -8.34
CA ILE A 5 -1.71 13.16 -7.21
C ILE A 5 -2.56 12.01 -6.67
N LYS A 6 -3.13 11.18 -7.55
CA LYS A 6 -3.91 10.01 -7.17
C LYS A 6 -3.06 9.01 -6.38
N THR A 7 -1.89 8.64 -6.88
CA THR A 7 -0.99 7.71 -6.21
C THR A 7 -0.48 8.26 -4.88
N PHE A 8 -0.15 9.56 -4.82
CA PHE A 8 0.21 10.21 -3.57
C PHE A 8 -0.94 10.16 -2.55
N SER A 9 -2.17 10.48 -2.98
CA SER A 9 -3.37 10.42 -2.13
C SER A 9 -3.66 8.99 -1.64
N GLN A 10 -3.38 7.98 -2.46
CA GLN A 10 -3.49 6.57 -2.09
C GLN A 10 -2.53 6.21 -0.96
N VAL A 11 -1.25 6.63 -1.07
CA VAL A 11 -0.24 6.43 -0.03
C VAL A 11 -0.62 7.16 1.26
N CYS A 12 -1.08 8.41 1.18
CA CYS A 12 -1.53 9.16 2.36
C CYS A 12 -2.72 8.49 3.06
N THR A 13 -3.67 7.95 2.29
CA THR A 13 -4.83 7.24 2.84
C THR A 13 -4.39 5.98 3.58
N HIS A 14 -3.52 5.19 2.97
CA HIS A 14 -2.93 3.99 3.58
C HIS A 14 -2.19 4.34 4.88
N MET A 15 -1.31 5.35 4.87
CA MET A 15 -0.61 5.80 6.08
C MET A 15 -1.54 6.29 7.17
N SER A 16 -2.64 6.95 6.82
CA SER A 16 -3.64 7.42 7.79
C SER A 16 -4.38 6.26 8.44
N ILE A 17 -4.73 5.23 7.66
CA ILE A 17 -5.37 4.01 8.17
C ILE A 17 -4.41 3.24 9.08
N ALA A 18 -3.17 2.99 8.63
CA ALA A 18 -2.15 2.28 9.39
C ALA A 18 -1.86 2.97 10.73
N PHE A 19 -1.62 4.28 10.70
CA PHE A 19 -1.42 5.10 11.89
C PHE A 19 -2.65 5.10 12.80
N GLY A 20 -3.85 5.26 12.23
CA GLY A 20 -5.10 5.26 12.99
C GLY A 20 -5.37 3.94 13.70
N LEU A 21 -5.12 2.81 13.02
CA LEU A 21 -5.22 1.47 13.60
C LEU A 21 -4.18 1.25 14.69
N ALA A 22 -2.91 1.62 14.45
CA ALA A 22 -1.86 1.50 15.44
C ALA A 22 -2.16 2.36 16.69
N TYR A 23 -2.66 3.58 16.51
CA TYR A 23 -3.10 4.43 17.61
C TYR A 23 -4.30 3.82 18.35
N LEU A 24 -5.31 3.31 17.63
CA LEU A 24 -6.49 2.70 18.25
C LEU A 24 -6.13 1.47 19.09
N LEU A 25 -5.16 0.66 18.62
CA LEU A 25 -4.73 -0.55 19.29
C LEU A 25 -3.78 -0.29 20.47
N THR A 26 -2.89 0.71 20.35
CA THR A 26 -1.85 0.97 21.35
C THR A 26 -2.16 2.11 22.30
N GLY A 27 -3.11 2.98 21.94
CA GLY A 27 -3.38 4.25 22.63
C GLY A 27 -2.27 5.29 22.50
N SER A 28 -1.20 5.02 21.74
CA SER A 28 0.01 5.85 21.69
C SER A 28 0.28 6.40 20.29
N LEU A 29 0.23 7.73 20.15
CA LEU A 29 0.59 8.42 18.91
C LEU A 29 2.08 8.22 18.58
N ALA A 30 2.94 8.12 19.59
CA ALA A 30 4.36 7.89 19.41
C ALA A 30 4.63 6.52 18.80
N LEU A 31 3.99 5.46 19.31
CA LEU A 31 4.15 4.10 18.77
C LEU A 31 3.55 3.98 17.36
N GLY A 32 2.37 4.57 17.13
CA GLY A 32 1.76 4.59 15.79
C GLY A 32 2.60 5.35 14.76
N GLY A 33 3.17 6.50 15.14
CA GLY A 33 4.03 7.30 14.26
C GLY A 33 5.37 6.62 13.99
N LEU A 34 5.95 5.97 15.00
CA LEU A 34 7.18 5.21 14.85
C LEU A 34 6.99 4.02 13.92
N ALA A 35 5.91 3.25 14.10
CA ALA A 35 5.58 2.13 13.21
C ALA A 35 5.39 2.60 11.76
N ALA A 36 4.64 3.71 11.55
CA ALA A 36 4.40 4.29 10.23
C ALA A 36 5.67 4.75 9.49
N ILE A 37 6.79 4.97 10.20
CA ILE A 37 8.07 5.36 9.59
C ILE A 37 9.02 4.17 9.46
N ILE A 38 9.15 3.36 10.50
CA ILE A 38 10.09 2.22 10.52
C ILE A 38 9.72 1.20 9.45
N GLU A 39 8.42 0.93 9.29
CA GLU A 39 7.95 -0.09 8.36
C GLU A 39 8.31 0.22 6.90
N PRO A 40 8.06 1.43 6.35
CA PRO A 40 8.57 1.81 5.03
C PRO A 40 10.10 1.69 4.90
N ILE A 41 10.86 2.06 5.94
CA ILE A 41 12.33 2.00 5.91
C ILE A 41 12.81 0.56 5.75
N ILE A 42 12.26 -0.36 6.56
CA ILE A 42 12.61 -1.78 6.50
C ILE A 42 12.18 -2.37 5.16
N ASN A 43 10.97 -2.05 4.68
CA ASN A 43 10.46 -2.54 3.41
C ASN A 43 11.31 -2.04 2.22
N VAL A 44 11.73 -0.78 2.20
CA VAL A 44 12.63 -0.24 1.16
C VAL A 44 14.00 -0.93 1.19
N GLY A 45 14.48 -1.35 2.37
CA GLY A 45 15.71 -2.11 2.51
C GLY A 45 15.60 -3.56 2.03
N LEU A 46 14.52 -4.26 2.36
CA LEU A 46 14.34 -5.69 2.07
C LEU A 46 13.77 -6.00 0.68
N LEU A 47 12.83 -5.19 0.18
CA LEU A 47 12.12 -5.47 -1.08
C LEU A 47 13.07 -5.61 -2.28
N PRO A 48 14.10 -4.78 -2.48
CA PRO A 48 15.01 -4.92 -3.63
C PRO A 48 15.75 -6.27 -3.63
N TRP A 49 16.08 -6.80 -2.45
CA TRP A 49 16.74 -8.09 -2.30
C TRP A 49 15.77 -9.23 -2.61
N HIS A 50 14.54 -9.14 -2.09
CA HIS A 50 13.47 -10.08 -2.38
C HIS A 50 13.15 -10.13 -3.88
N GLU A 51 12.96 -8.97 -4.52
CA GLU A 51 12.71 -8.86 -5.96
C GLU A 51 13.87 -9.43 -6.78
N LYS A 52 15.12 -9.15 -6.42
CA LYS A 52 16.29 -9.71 -7.09
C LYS A 52 16.32 -11.24 -7.04
N ALA A 53 15.96 -11.83 -5.88
CA ALA A 53 15.86 -13.27 -5.73
C ALA A 53 14.77 -13.87 -6.63
N TRP A 54 13.58 -13.26 -6.66
CA TRP A 54 12.48 -13.72 -7.51
C TRP A 54 12.71 -13.49 -9.00
N HIS A 55 13.40 -12.42 -9.40
CA HIS A 55 13.79 -12.20 -10.79
C HIS A 55 14.67 -13.34 -11.32
N ALA A 56 15.57 -13.89 -10.50
CA ALA A 56 16.37 -15.05 -10.87
C ALA A 56 15.49 -16.30 -11.08
N ILE A 57 14.49 -16.51 -10.22
CA ILE A 57 13.54 -17.62 -10.32
C ILE A 57 12.65 -17.46 -11.56
N ARG A 58 12.07 -16.28 -11.80
CA ARG A 58 11.20 -16.01 -12.95
C ARG A 58 11.91 -16.18 -14.28
N ARG A 59 13.17 -15.76 -14.39
CA ARG A 59 13.96 -15.98 -15.62
C ARG A 59 14.11 -17.47 -15.96
N ARG A 60 14.15 -18.35 -14.95
CA ARG A 60 14.25 -19.80 -15.15
C ARG A 60 12.93 -20.45 -15.60
N TYR A 61 11.79 -19.87 -15.26
CA TYR A 61 10.46 -20.44 -15.54
C TYR A 61 9.63 -19.63 -16.55
N ALA A 62 10.21 -18.61 -17.18
CA ALA A 62 9.53 -17.64 -18.05
C ALA A 62 8.75 -18.27 -19.21
N ALA A 63 9.19 -19.43 -19.73
CA ALA A 63 8.55 -20.12 -20.86
C ALA A 63 7.54 -21.21 -20.45
N SER A 64 7.22 -21.36 -19.16
CA SER A 64 6.42 -22.48 -18.64
C SER A 64 5.17 -22.01 -17.90
N ARG A 65 4.12 -22.86 -17.79
CA ARG A 65 2.93 -22.58 -16.95
C ARG A 65 3.30 -22.29 -15.48
N VAL A 66 4.47 -22.74 -15.05
CA VAL A 66 5.07 -22.44 -13.74
C VAL A 66 5.42 -20.95 -13.58
N GLY A 67 5.60 -20.21 -14.67
CA GLY A 67 5.83 -18.76 -14.64
C GLY A 67 4.68 -17.97 -14.03
N PHE A 68 3.43 -18.37 -14.26
CA PHE A 68 2.27 -17.75 -13.59
C PHE A 68 2.25 -18.05 -12.10
N ALA A 69 2.54 -19.30 -11.71
CA ALA A 69 2.66 -19.68 -10.30
C ALA A 69 3.80 -18.92 -9.60
N ALA A 70 4.92 -18.68 -10.29
CA ALA A 70 6.04 -17.88 -9.77
C ALA A 70 5.69 -16.39 -9.64
N LEU A 71 4.85 -15.85 -10.53
CA LEU A 71 4.32 -14.48 -10.43
C LEU A 71 3.45 -14.33 -9.17
N ALA A 72 2.49 -15.24 -9.01
CA ALA A 72 1.62 -15.29 -7.84
C ALA A 72 2.43 -15.52 -6.55
N GLY A 73 3.41 -16.42 -6.59
CA GLY A 73 4.31 -16.73 -5.47
C GLY A 73 5.08 -15.51 -4.99
N GLU A 74 5.67 -14.72 -5.90
CA GLU A 74 6.36 -13.47 -5.52
C GLU A 74 5.42 -12.46 -4.87
N LYS A 75 4.19 -12.32 -5.37
CA LYS A 75 3.21 -11.38 -4.78
C LYS A 75 2.76 -11.84 -3.40
N LEU A 76 2.50 -13.13 -3.24
CA LEU A 76 2.18 -13.72 -1.94
C LEU A 76 3.34 -13.58 -0.95
N SER A 77 4.57 -13.84 -1.38
CA SER A 77 5.74 -13.69 -0.52
C SER A 77 6.07 -12.22 -0.22
N GLN A 78 5.79 -11.30 -1.15
CA GLN A 78 5.90 -9.86 -0.92
C GLN A 78 4.90 -9.41 0.17
N THR A 79 3.65 -9.87 0.12
CA THR A 79 2.66 -9.61 1.17
C THR A 79 3.06 -10.27 2.49
N ALA A 80 3.54 -11.51 2.47
CA ALA A 80 3.99 -12.20 3.68
C ALA A 80 5.19 -11.50 4.34
N LEU A 81 6.13 -10.99 3.54
CA LEU A 81 7.27 -10.21 4.04
C LEU A 81 6.79 -8.93 4.71
N HIS A 82 5.89 -8.18 4.08
CA HIS A 82 5.29 -6.97 4.65
C HIS A 82 4.55 -7.27 5.96
N MET A 83 3.71 -8.32 6.00
CA MET A 83 3.03 -8.76 7.22
C MET A 83 4.02 -9.14 8.32
N GLY A 84 5.12 -9.83 7.98
CA GLY A 84 6.16 -10.19 8.93
C GLY A 84 6.91 -8.98 9.49
N VAL A 85 7.20 -7.99 8.65
CA VAL A 85 7.82 -6.72 9.07
C VAL A 85 6.88 -5.93 9.96
N ALA A 86 5.62 -5.71 9.55
CA ALA A 86 4.61 -5.01 10.33
C ALA A 86 4.39 -5.68 11.69
N PHE A 87 4.25 -7.00 11.71
CA PHE A 87 4.18 -7.80 12.94
C PHE A 87 5.40 -7.59 13.82
N GLY A 88 6.61 -7.72 13.25
CA GLY A 88 7.87 -7.62 13.98
C GLY A 88 8.08 -6.23 14.59
N VAL A 89 7.80 -5.18 13.82
CA VAL A 89 7.89 -3.78 14.29
C VAL A 89 6.89 -3.54 15.40
N MET A 90 5.64 -3.96 15.24
CA MET A 90 4.61 -3.73 16.24
C MET A 90 4.83 -4.58 17.50
N TYR A 91 5.29 -5.83 17.35
CA TYR A 91 5.70 -6.68 18.47
C TYR A 91 6.87 -6.05 19.24
N TRP A 92 7.89 -5.55 18.54
CA TRP A 92 9.01 -4.85 19.16
C TRP A 92 8.57 -3.58 19.89
N ALA A 93 7.64 -2.82 19.30
CA ALA A 93 7.15 -1.57 19.84
C ALA A 93 6.21 -1.75 21.06
N THR A 94 5.42 -2.83 21.10
CA THR A 94 4.36 -3.04 22.12
C THR A 94 4.64 -4.19 23.08
N GLY A 95 5.57 -5.09 22.76
CA GLY A 95 5.82 -6.33 23.48
C GLY A 95 4.72 -7.39 23.34
N SER A 96 3.69 -7.15 22.51
CA SER A 96 2.51 -8.01 22.42
C SER A 96 2.34 -8.63 21.04
N MET A 97 2.38 -9.96 20.99
CA MET A 97 2.13 -10.70 19.74
C MET A 97 0.70 -10.50 19.23
N ALA A 98 -0.26 -10.30 20.13
CA ALA A 98 -1.66 -10.09 19.77
C ALA A 98 -1.85 -8.77 19.00
N PHE A 99 -1.22 -7.69 19.44
CA PHE A 99 -1.30 -6.40 18.75
C PHE A 99 -0.60 -6.42 17.39
N GLY A 100 0.59 -7.05 17.30
CA GLY A 100 1.29 -7.21 16.03
C GLY A 100 0.52 -8.08 15.03
N GLY A 101 -0.04 -9.20 15.48
CA GLY A 101 -0.82 -10.11 14.62
C GLY A 101 -2.13 -9.50 14.15
N LEU A 102 -2.83 -8.78 15.04
CA LEU A 102 -4.07 -8.11 14.71
C LEU A 102 -3.83 -7.00 13.69
N LEU A 103 -2.82 -6.15 13.88
CA LEU A 103 -2.51 -5.07 12.95
C LEU A 103 -2.13 -5.63 11.56
N ALA A 104 -1.24 -6.64 11.53
CA ALA A 104 -0.76 -7.25 10.29
C ALA A 104 -1.89 -7.84 9.42
N VAL A 105 -3.04 -8.20 10.01
CA VAL A 105 -4.22 -8.72 9.28
C VAL A 105 -5.26 -7.62 9.03
N VAL A 106 -5.56 -6.80 10.04
CA VAL A 106 -6.63 -5.78 9.95
C VAL A 106 -6.26 -4.68 8.96
N GLU A 107 -5.00 -4.28 8.93
CA GLU A 107 -4.53 -3.24 8.02
C GLU A 107 -4.80 -3.56 6.53
N PRO A 108 -4.38 -4.72 5.97
CA PRO A 108 -4.68 -5.05 4.59
C PRO A 108 -6.18 -5.19 4.32
N ILE A 109 -6.98 -5.66 5.28
CA ILE A 109 -8.45 -5.72 5.15
C ILE A 109 -9.03 -4.31 5.04
N CYS A 110 -8.64 -3.40 5.93
CA CYS A 110 -9.08 -2.00 5.89
C CYS A 110 -8.66 -1.32 4.57
N ASN A 111 -7.44 -1.57 4.08
CA ASN A 111 -6.99 -1.01 2.81
C ASN A 111 -7.77 -1.56 1.61
N VAL A 112 -8.04 -2.87 1.56
CA VAL A 112 -8.84 -3.50 0.49
C VAL A 112 -10.26 -2.94 0.45
N ILE A 113 -10.83 -2.58 1.61
CA ILE A 113 -12.16 -1.99 1.68
C ILE A 113 -12.11 -0.51 1.28
N VAL A 114 -11.20 0.29 1.84
CA VAL A 114 -11.20 1.75 1.70
C VAL A 114 -10.67 2.22 0.35
N LEU A 115 -9.64 1.57 -0.20
CA LEU A 115 -9.01 2.01 -1.46
C LEU A 115 -9.97 2.04 -2.66
N PRO A 116 -10.85 1.04 -2.88
CA PRO A 116 -11.85 1.11 -3.94
C PRO A 116 -12.83 2.28 -3.80
N PHE A 117 -13.18 2.68 -2.58
CA PHE A 117 -14.02 3.87 -2.37
C PHE A 117 -13.26 5.15 -2.67
N HIS A 118 -11.99 5.24 -2.25
CA HIS A 118 -11.10 6.34 -2.59
C HIS A 118 -10.92 6.48 -4.11
N ASP A 119 -10.70 5.36 -4.80
CA ASP A 119 -10.59 5.31 -6.26
C ASP A 119 -11.86 5.83 -6.95
N ARG A 120 -13.04 5.33 -6.53
CA ARG A 120 -14.33 5.78 -7.06
C ARG A 120 -14.58 7.27 -6.80
N LEU A 121 -14.14 7.79 -5.65
CA LEU A 121 -14.27 9.21 -5.34
C LEU A 121 -13.37 10.06 -6.26
N TRP A 122 -12.14 9.63 -6.50
CA TRP A 122 -11.21 10.30 -7.40
C TRP A 122 -11.65 10.27 -8.85
N GLU A 123 -12.30 9.20 -9.31
CA GLU A 123 -12.90 9.17 -10.65
C GLU A 123 -13.99 10.23 -10.81
N LYS A 124 -14.87 10.40 -9.82
CA LYS A 124 -15.87 11.48 -9.83
C LYS A 124 -15.23 12.87 -9.87
N VAL A 125 -14.14 13.07 -9.14
CA VAL A 125 -13.38 14.33 -9.17
C VAL A 125 -12.73 14.54 -10.53
N ARG A 126 -12.17 13.50 -11.15
CA ARG A 126 -11.59 13.54 -12.50
C ARG A 126 -12.59 14.03 -13.53
N PHE A 127 -13.77 13.42 -13.58
CA PHE A 127 -14.84 13.81 -14.51
C PHE A 127 -15.24 15.28 -14.35
N ARG A 128 -15.28 15.79 -13.11
CA ARG A 128 -15.56 17.22 -12.86
C ARG A 128 -14.44 18.14 -13.35
N VAL A 129 -13.18 17.75 -13.20
CA VAL A 129 -12.04 18.54 -13.67
C VAL A 129 -11.97 18.54 -15.21
N GLU A 130 -12.13 17.39 -15.86
CA GLU A 130 -12.15 17.29 -17.33
C GLU A 130 -13.29 18.11 -17.95
N ASN A 131 -14.52 18.05 -17.39
CA ASN A 131 -15.63 18.89 -17.86
C ASN A 131 -15.35 20.39 -17.70
N ARG A 132 -14.67 20.79 -16.62
CA ARG A 132 -14.33 22.21 -16.36
C ARG A 132 -13.20 22.71 -17.27
N SER A 133 -12.34 21.82 -17.73
CA SER A 133 -11.28 22.10 -18.72
C SER A 133 -11.76 22.05 -20.17
N ALA A 134 -12.90 21.41 -20.46
CA ALA A 134 -13.54 21.41 -21.78
C ALA A 134 -14.45 22.63 -22.03
N ALA A 135 -15.05 23.19 -20.96
CA ALA A 135 -15.88 24.39 -21.02
C ALA A 135 -15.22 25.66 -21.63
N PRO A 136 -13.90 25.93 -21.47
CA PRO A 136 -13.26 27.15 -22.00
C PRO A 136 -13.04 27.13 -23.52
N LEU A 137 -13.02 25.97 -24.17
CA LEU A 137 -12.75 25.84 -25.61
C LEU A 137 -14.01 26.00 -26.49
N ALA A 138 -15.21 25.91 -25.90
CA ALA A 138 -16.48 26.09 -26.60
C ALA A 138 -16.91 27.57 -26.74
N THR A 139 -16.19 28.50 -26.11
CA THR A 139 -16.55 29.93 -26.06
C THR A 139 -15.64 30.83 -26.90
N LEU A 140 -14.81 30.29 -27.80
CA LEU A 140 -14.05 31.10 -28.74
C LEU A 140 -14.90 31.36 -30.01
N PRO A 141 -15.37 32.60 -30.25
CA PRO A 141 -16.00 32.94 -31.52
C PRO A 141 -14.97 32.83 -32.65
N THR A 142 -15.34 32.12 -33.72
CA THR A 142 -14.63 32.05 -35.02
C THR A 142 -14.74 33.34 -35.80
#